data_AF-K6ZEI1-F1
#
_entry.id   AF-K6ZEI1-F1
#
_cell.length_a   1.000
_cell.length_b   1.000
_cell.length_c   1.000
_cell.angle_alpha   90.00
_cell.angle_beta   90.00
_cell.angle_gamma   90.00
#
_symmetry.space_group_name_H-M   'P 1'
#
loop_
_entity.id
_entity.type
_entity.pdbx_description
1 polymer ?
#
loop_
_entity_poly.entity_id
_entity_poly.type
_entity_poly.pdbx_seq_one_letter_code
_entity_poly.pdbx_strand_id
1 'polypeptide(L)'
;MSLRRLSKAFRKQDWFTVFVETLIVVFGVFIGLQVNNWNNENTLRFAERQLLLQLQNDVQAAVILKTEWLAETQVHRTSLIEAINVIQNIPEQETTSSEQCRAMWSSHLLFYPVTPLGTLNEVLLKGNLFTARGKVLRPSLLKYRDQHTVIDQLNTTLSDLANLGDKYSDAFPRHLTQLPKLELATLEKIHSQLIEFAP
;
A
#
# COMPACT_ATOMS: atom_id res chain seq x y z
N MET A 1 -40.54 7.27 82.44
CA MET A 1 -39.27 7.65 81.78
C MET A 1 -38.87 6.58 80.78
N SER A 2 -39.52 6.56 79.61
CA SER A 2 -39.29 5.56 78.52
C SER A 2 -39.04 6.26 77.18
N LEU A 3 -38.21 7.31 77.21
CA LEU A 3 -37.83 8.06 76.00
C LEU A 3 -36.36 7.82 75.61
N ARG A 4 -35.57 7.23 76.52
CA ARG A 4 -34.15 6.95 76.30
C ARG A 4 -33.87 5.78 75.35
N ARG A 5 -34.85 4.87 75.17
CA ARG A 5 -34.70 3.69 74.30
C ARG A 5 -35.15 3.96 72.85
N LEU A 6 -36.10 4.87 72.64
CA LEU A 6 -36.57 5.25 71.30
C LEU A 6 -35.54 6.13 70.57
N SER A 7 -34.96 7.12 71.26
CA SER A 7 -33.90 7.98 70.70
C SER A 7 -32.62 7.21 70.31
N LYS A 8 -32.37 6.06 70.95
CA LYS A 8 -31.21 5.20 70.64
C LYS A 8 -31.45 4.27 69.44
N ALA A 9 -32.72 4.02 69.07
CA ALA A 9 -33.10 3.22 67.91
C ALA A 9 -33.10 4.06 66.62
N PHE A 10 -33.61 5.30 66.66
CA PHE A 10 -33.60 6.22 65.50
C PHE A 10 -32.19 6.63 65.07
N ARG A 11 -31.29 6.91 66.02
CA ARG A 11 -29.95 7.42 65.66
C ARG A 11 -29.00 6.38 65.07
N LYS A 12 -29.33 5.08 65.10
CA LYS A 12 -28.45 4.00 64.60
C LYS A 12 -28.96 3.32 63.33
N GLN A 13 -30.25 3.42 63.01
CA GLN A 13 -30.81 2.81 61.82
C GLN A 13 -30.94 3.82 60.67
N ASP A 14 -31.22 5.09 60.97
CA ASP A 14 -31.41 6.13 59.96
C ASP A 14 -30.09 6.49 59.22
N TRP A 15 -28.96 6.57 59.93
CA TRP A 15 -27.66 6.86 59.27
C TRP A 15 -27.18 5.69 58.40
N PHE A 16 -27.56 4.45 58.72
CA PHE A 16 -27.27 3.29 57.90
C PHE A 16 -28.12 3.33 56.62
N THR A 17 -29.40 3.71 56.74
CA THR A 17 -30.28 3.95 55.58
C THR A 17 -29.69 5.01 54.65
N VAL A 18 -29.27 6.17 55.19
CA VAL A 18 -28.65 7.26 54.40
C VAL A 18 -27.35 6.80 53.73
N PHE A 19 -26.54 5.99 54.42
CA PHE A 19 -25.31 5.42 53.86
C PHE A 19 -25.59 4.46 52.70
N VAL A 20 -26.56 3.55 52.87
CA VAL A 20 -26.99 2.61 51.82
C VAL A 20 -27.58 3.36 50.63
N GLU A 21 -28.41 4.37 50.88
CA GLU A 21 -29.01 5.21 49.84
C GLU A 21 -27.93 5.97 49.04
N THR A 22 -26.93 6.52 49.71
CA THR A 22 -25.79 7.17 49.06
C THR A 22 -24.95 6.16 48.25
N LEU A 23 -24.69 4.97 48.79
CA LEU A 23 -23.96 3.92 48.08
C LEU A 23 -24.69 3.49 46.80
N ILE A 24 -26.02 3.31 46.86
CA ILE A 24 -26.81 2.93 45.69
C ILE A 24 -26.70 4.00 44.59
N VAL A 25 -26.77 5.29 44.95
CA VAL A 25 -26.59 6.39 43.98
C VAL A 25 -25.19 6.39 43.38
N VAL A 26 -24.15 6.25 44.19
CA VAL A 26 -22.76 6.21 43.72
C VAL A 26 -22.52 4.99 42.82
N PHE A 27 -23.02 3.82 43.19
CA PHE A 27 -22.96 2.62 42.35
C PHE A 27 -23.77 2.79 41.06
N GLY A 28 -24.91 3.47 41.10
CA GLY A 28 -25.70 3.78 39.92
C GLY A 28 -24.93 4.63 38.92
N VAL A 29 -24.28 5.71 39.38
CA VAL A 29 -23.42 6.56 38.52
C VAL A 29 -22.20 5.79 38.03
N PHE A 30 -21.55 5.01 38.90
CA PHE A 30 -20.39 4.21 38.54
C PHE A 30 -20.73 3.18 37.44
N ILE A 31 -21.80 2.41 37.61
CA ILE A 31 -22.26 1.46 36.60
C ILE A 31 -22.66 2.18 35.31
N GLY A 32 -23.34 3.33 35.39
CA GLY A 32 -23.67 4.14 34.22
C GLY A 32 -22.44 4.56 33.41
N LEU A 33 -21.39 5.03 34.08
CA LEU A 33 -20.11 5.38 33.44
C LEU A 33 -19.42 4.15 32.84
N GLN A 34 -19.40 3.02 33.57
CA GLN A 34 -18.77 1.78 33.10
C GLN A 34 -19.47 1.19 31.87
N VAL A 35 -20.80 1.19 31.84
CA VAL A 35 -21.59 0.72 30.67
C VAL A 35 -21.35 1.64 29.48
N ASN A 36 -21.31 2.95 29.69
CA ASN A 36 -21.00 3.91 28.63
C ASN A 36 -19.60 3.70 28.04
N ASN A 37 -18.60 3.49 28.91
CA ASN A 37 -17.22 3.21 28.49
C ASN A 37 -17.13 1.89 27.70
N TRP A 38 -17.79 0.82 28.19
CA TRP A 38 -17.82 -0.47 27.49
C TRP A 38 -18.48 -0.37 26.11
N ASN A 39 -19.59 0.36 26.01
CA ASN A 39 -20.26 0.59 24.73
C ASN A 39 -19.34 1.32 23.75
N ASN A 40 -18.67 2.40 24.19
CA ASN A 40 -17.73 3.15 23.36
C ASN A 40 -16.56 2.29 22.88
N GLU A 41 -15.95 1.48 23.76
CA GLU A 41 -14.88 0.55 23.37
C GLU A 41 -15.34 -0.47 22.33
N ASN A 42 -16.56 -1.01 22.49
CA ASN A 42 -17.13 -1.96 21.53
C ASN A 42 -17.39 -1.31 20.16
N THR A 43 -17.93 -0.09 20.13
CA THR A 43 -18.12 0.68 18.89
C THR A 43 -16.79 0.95 18.20
N LEU A 44 -15.75 1.35 18.95
CA LEU A 44 -14.41 1.58 18.42
C LEU A 44 -13.80 0.31 17.81
N ARG A 45 -13.90 -0.83 18.50
CA ARG A 45 -13.42 -2.13 17.98
C ARG A 45 -14.16 -2.56 16.72
N PHE A 46 -15.47 -2.32 16.66
CA PHE A 46 -16.26 -2.61 15.47
C PHE A 46 -15.81 -1.76 14.28
N ALA A 47 -15.66 -0.44 14.47
CA ALA A 47 -15.17 0.47 13.44
C ALA A 47 -13.76 0.12 12.97
N GLU A 48 -12.84 -0.21 13.89
CA GLU A 48 -11.47 -0.66 13.56
C GLU A 48 -11.51 -1.92 12.69
N ARG A 49 -12.34 -2.91 13.04
CA ARG A 49 -12.47 -4.15 12.25
C ARG A 49 -12.97 -3.88 10.84
N GLN A 50 -13.96 -3.01 10.67
CA GLN A 50 -14.47 -2.63 9.34
C GLN A 50 -13.38 -1.96 8.50
N LEU A 51 -12.63 -1.03 9.11
CA LEU A 51 -11.54 -0.34 8.44
C LEU A 51 -10.42 -1.30 8.01
N LEU A 52 -10.05 -2.27 8.86
CA LEU A 52 -9.04 -3.29 8.53
C LEU A 52 -9.49 -4.21 7.39
N LEU A 53 -10.77 -4.58 7.34
CA LEU A 53 -11.32 -5.37 6.22
C LEU A 53 -11.28 -4.59 4.91
N GLN A 54 -11.63 -3.31 4.95
CA GLN A 54 -11.57 -2.46 3.77
C GLN A 54 -10.12 -2.25 3.30
N LEU A 55 -9.17 -2.02 4.23
CA LEU A 55 -7.75 -1.94 3.91
C LEU A 55 -7.22 -3.25 3.29
N GLN A 56 -7.67 -4.41 3.78
CA GLN A 56 -7.31 -5.69 3.19
C GLN A 56 -7.77 -5.78 1.73
N ASN A 57 -9.00 -5.37 1.44
CA ASN A 57 -9.54 -5.36 0.08
C ASN A 57 -8.77 -4.40 -0.83
N ASP A 58 -8.44 -3.20 -0.34
CA ASP A 58 -7.63 -2.22 -1.07
C ASP A 58 -6.24 -2.78 -1.42
N VAL A 59 -5.59 -3.46 -0.46
CA VAL A 59 -4.29 -4.09 -0.67
C VAL A 59 -4.40 -5.25 -1.66
N GLN A 60 -5.45 -6.06 -1.59
CA GLN A 60 -5.67 -7.14 -2.56
C GLN A 60 -5.84 -6.60 -3.99
N ALA A 61 -6.64 -5.54 -4.15
CA ALA A 61 -6.81 -4.88 -5.45
C ALA A 61 -5.48 -4.32 -5.97
N ALA A 62 -4.68 -3.69 -5.10
CA ALA A 62 -3.36 -3.18 -5.47
C ALA A 62 -2.37 -4.30 -5.88
N VAL A 63 -2.42 -5.45 -5.20
CA VAL A 63 -1.60 -6.62 -5.56
C VAL A 63 -2.02 -7.15 -6.92
N ILE A 64 -3.31 -7.34 -7.18
CA ILE A 64 -3.83 -7.84 -8.46
C ILE A 64 -3.36 -6.95 -9.62
N LEU A 65 -3.60 -5.63 -9.52
CA LEU A 65 -3.22 -4.69 -10.57
C LEU A 65 -1.71 -4.74 -10.85
N LYS A 66 -0.91 -4.80 -9.78
CA LYS A 66 0.55 -4.87 -9.91
C LYS A 66 1.02 -6.19 -10.55
N THR A 67 0.38 -7.31 -10.22
CA THR A 67 0.71 -8.60 -10.82
C THR A 67 0.32 -8.67 -12.29
N GLU A 68 -0.83 -8.11 -12.67
CA GLU A 68 -1.26 -8.00 -14.07
C GLU A 68 -0.29 -7.14 -14.87
N TRP A 69 0.06 -5.96 -14.36
CA TRP A 69 1.04 -5.08 -15.01
C TRP A 69 2.42 -5.73 -15.15
N LEU A 70 2.89 -6.49 -14.15
CA LEU A 70 4.16 -7.21 -14.25
C LEU A 70 4.12 -8.27 -15.36
N ALA A 71 3.00 -8.98 -15.52
CA ALA A 71 2.82 -9.95 -16.58
C ALA A 71 2.82 -9.28 -17.97
N GLU A 72 2.08 -8.18 -18.14
CA GLU A 72 2.06 -7.42 -19.39
C GLU A 72 3.44 -6.82 -19.74
N THR A 73 4.14 -6.27 -18.75
CA THR A 73 5.48 -5.70 -18.92
C THR A 73 6.49 -6.78 -19.35
N GLN A 74 6.34 -8.00 -18.83
CA GLN A 74 7.19 -9.12 -19.23
C GLN A 74 6.95 -9.53 -20.69
N VAL A 75 5.69 -9.57 -21.14
CA VAL A 75 5.34 -9.83 -22.55
C VAL A 75 5.90 -8.74 -23.46
N HIS A 76 5.73 -7.48 -23.06
CA HIS A 76 6.26 -6.33 -23.77
C HIS A 76 7.80 -6.38 -23.89
N ARG A 77 8.49 -6.73 -22.81
CA ARG A 77 9.95 -6.91 -22.80
C ARG A 77 10.39 -8.00 -23.78
N THR A 78 9.71 -9.14 -23.80
CA THR A 78 10.03 -10.23 -24.75
C THR A 78 9.86 -9.77 -26.19
N SER A 79 8.73 -9.10 -26.50
CA SER A 79 8.46 -8.54 -27.82
C SER A 79 9.52 -7.52 -28.27
N LEU A 80 10.03 -6.70 -27.34
CA LEU A 80 11.12 -5.76 -27.62
C LEU A 80 12.44 -6.45 -27.97
N ILE A 81 12.81 -7.50 -27.23
CA ILE A 81 14.04 -8.26 -27.48
C ILE A 81 13.95 -8.95 -28.84
N GLU A 82 12.81 -9.54 -29.16
CA GLU A 82 12.56 -10.15 -30.47
C GLU A 82 12.64 -9.11 -31.60
N ALA A 83 12.04 -7.94 -31.42
CA ALA A 83 12.13 -6.85 -32.38
C ALA A 83 13.58 -6.41 -32.62
N ILE A 84 14.38 -6.27 -31.56
CA ILE A 84 15.81 -5.95 -31.66
C ILE A 84 16.55 -7.02 -32.47
N ASN A 85 16.27 -8.30 -32.22
CA ASN A 85 16.91 -9.40 -32.94
C ASN A 85 16.59 -9.38 -34.43
N VAL A 86 15.33 -9.14 -34.81
CA VAL A 86 14.90 -9.01 -36.22
C VAL A 86 15.63 -7.84 -36.90
N ILE A 87 15.69 -6.69 -36.24
CA ILE A 87 16.32 -5.48 -36.78
C ILE A 87 17.84 -5.65 -36.93
N GLN A 88 18.50 -6.34 -36.00
CA GLN A 88 19.96 -6.50 -36.01
C GLN A 88 20.43 -7.63 -36.92
N ASN A 89 19.67 -8.73 -37.01
CA ASN A 89 20.06 -9.93 -37.74
C ASN A 89 19.42 -10.07 -39.12
N ILE A 90 18.68 -9.04 -39.59
CA ILE A 90 17.94 -8.94 -40.87
C ILE A 90 18.06 -10.18 -41.75
N PRO A 91 17.23 -11.22 -41.52
CA PRO A 91 16.95 -12.19 -42.56
C PRO A 91 16.19 -11.46 -43.66
N GLU A 92 16.53 -11.70 -44.93
CA GLU A 92 16.02 -11.00 -46.12
C GLU A 92 14.49 -10.87 -46.24
N GLN A 93 13.70 -11.55 -45.39
CA GLN A 93 12.23 -11.69 -45.51
C GLN A 93 11.44 -11.60 -44.19
N GLU A 94 12.07 -11.44 -43.02
CA GLU A 94 11.32 -11.33 -41.75
C GLU A 94 10.90 -9.88 -41.48
N THR A 95 9.63 -9.57 -41.75
CA THR A 95 9.04 -8.28 -41.38
C THR A 95 8.61 -8.28 -39.91
N THR A 96 8.81 -7.17 -39.23
CA THR A 96 8.42 -6.99 -37.83
C THR A 96 6.91 -7.17 -37.65
N SER A 97 6.51 -7.98 -36.67
CA SER A 97 5.10 -8.23 -36.36
C SER A 97 4.42 -6.96 -35.80
N SER A 98 3.08 -6.91 -35.84
CA SER A 98 2.31 -5.80 -35.24
C SER A 98 2.60 -5.64 -33.74
N GLU A 99 2.83 -6.74 -33.03
CA GLU A 99 3.15 -6.73 -31.60
C GLU A 99 4.55 -6.16 -31.34
N GLN A 100 5.53 -6.59 -32.14
CA GLN A 100 6.91 -6.06 -32.08
C GLN A 100 6.96 -4.56 -32.44
N CYS A 101 6.20 -4.13 -33.45
CA CYS A 101 6.07 -2.70 -33.82
C CYS A 101 5.47 -1.87 -32.69
N ARG A 102 4.39 -2.35 -32.05
CA ARG A 102 3.81 -1.68 -30.87
C ARG A 102 4.81 -1.63 -29.73
N ALA A 103 5.54 -2.72 -29.52
CA ALA A 103 6.52 -2.80 -28.47
C ALA A 103 7.64 -1.76 -28.67
N MET A 104 8.20 -1.68 -29.88
CA MET A 104 9.19 -0.67 -30.24
C MET A 104 8.68 0.75 -30.03
N TRP A 105 7.46 1.05 -30.48
CA TRP A 105 6.85 2.37 -30.32
C TRP A 105 6.73 2.76 -28.84
N SER A 106 6.27 1.85 -27.98
CA SER A 106 6.09 2.14 -26.55
C SER A 106 7.34 1.91 -25.69
N SER A 107 8.49 1.57 -26.29
CA SER A 107 9.74 1.27 -25.56
C SER A 107 10.23 2.42 -24.65
N HIS A 108 9.87 3.64 -25.00
CA HIS A 108 10.24 4.86 -24.28
C HIS A 108 9.19 5.28 -23.23
N LEU A 109 8.03 4.61 -23.19
CA LEU A 109 6.97 4.92 -22.25
C LEU A 109 7.25 4.24 -20.91
N LEU A 110 7.94 4.95 -20.03
CA LEU A 110 8.19 4.52 -18.65
C LEU A 110 6.98 4.88 -17.79
N PHE A 111 6.03 3.94 -17.66
CA PHE A 111 4.87 4.08 -16.77
C PHE A 111 4.87 2.98 -15.72
N TYR A 112 4.79 3.38 -14.45
CA TYR A 112 4.64 2.44 -13.34
C TYR A 112 3.27 2.63 -12.69
N PRO A 113 2.40 1.60 -12.62
CA PRO A 113 1.06 1.79 -12.11
C PRO A 113 1.10 2.17 -10.63
N VAL A 114 0.35 3.23 -10.32
CA VAL A 114 0.10 3.66 -8.95
C VAL A 114 -1.31 3.23 -8.56
N THR A 115 -1.44 2.47 -7.47
CA THR A 115 -2.75 2.11 -6.92
C THR A 115 -2.93 2.82 -5.60
N PRO A 116 -3.79 3.83 -5.49
CA PRO A 116 -4.05 4.45 -4.21
C PRO A 116 -4.85 3.46 -3.34
N LEU A 117 -4.40 3.27 -2.09
CA LEU A 117 -5.21 2.60 -1.08
C LEU A 117 -6.23 3.61 -0.56
N GLY A 118 -7.52 3.46 -0.92
CA GLY A 118 -8.56 4.44 -0.58
C GLY A 118 -8.71 4.67 0.92
N THR A 119 -8.52 3.62 1.72
CA THR A 119 -8.55 3.67 3.19
C THR A 119 -7.29 4.23 3.83
N LEU A 120 -6.20 4.42 3.09
CA LEU A 120 -4.91 4.78 3.67
C LEU A 120 -4.96 6.13 4.38
N ASN A 121 -5.58 7.13 3.76
CA ASN A 121 -5.75 8.44 4.38
C ASN A 121 -6.63 8.36 5.63
N GLU A 122 -7.67 7.53 5.61
CA GLU A 122 -8.52 7.30 6.78
C GLU A 122 -7.74 6.65 7.93
N VAL A 123 -6.92 5.63 7.63
CA VAL A 123 -6.07 4.95 8.62
C VAL A 123 -4.98 5.88 9.17
N LEU A 124 -4.34 6.68 8.32
CA LEU A 124 -3.22 7.55 8.71
C LEU A 124 -3.69 8.83 9.45
N LEU A 125 -4.81 9.43 9.03
CA LEU A 125 -5.33 10.69 9.57
C LEU A 125 -6.29 10.49 10.74
N LYS A 126 -7.25 9.55 10.62
CA LYS A 126 -8.25 9.31 11.67
C LYS A 126 -7.76 8.35 12.76
N GLY A 127 -6.66 7.63 12.50
CA GLY A 127 -5.77 7.10 13.53
C GLY A 127 -6.43 6.35 14.68
N ASN A 128 -7.24 5.33 14.42
CA ASN A 128 -7.74 4.40 15.44
C ASN A 128 -6.94 3.08 15.51
N LEU A 129 -5.71 3.08 15.00
CA LEU A 129 -4.77 1.97 15.14
C LEU A 129 -4.13 1.93 16.55
N PHE A 130 -4.93 2.14 17.60
CA PHE A 130 -4.49 2.17 19.00
C PHE A 130 -4.11 0.78 19.54
N THR A 131 -4.54 -0.28 18.85
CA THR A 131 -4.21 -1.65 19.20
C THR A 131 -2.75 -2.00 18.88
N ALA A 132 -2.22 -3.04 19.53
CA ALA A 132 -0.86 -3.52 19.29
C ALA A 132 -0.59 -3.84 17.79
N ARG A 133 -1.61 -4.30 17.05
CA ARG A 133 -1.54 -4.54 15.60
C ARG A 133 -1.36 -3.25 14.81
N GLY A 134 -2.08 -2.20 15.20
CA GLY A 134 -2.01 -0.89 14.55
C GLY A 134 -0.63 -0.24 14.62
N LYS A 135 0.06 -0.38 15.75
CA LYS A 135 1.45 0.09 15.92
C LYS A 135 2.44 -0.59 14.97
N VAL A 136 2.20 -1.86 14.61
CA VAL A 136 3.04 -2.63 13.68
C VAL A 136 2.74 -2.26 12.22
N LEU A 137 1.48 -1.95 11.89
CA LEU A 137 1.05 -1.65 10.52
C LEU A 137 1.45 -0.25 10.05
N ARG A 138 1.48 0.73 10.96
CA ARG A 138 1.69 2.14 10.60
C ARG A 138 2.98 2.42 9.82
N PRO A 139 4.17 1.90 10.19
CA PRO A 139 5.39 2.13 9.43
C PRO A 139 5.30 1.58 7.99
N SER A 140 4.69 0.41 7.80
CA SER A 140 4.51 -0.20 6.48
C SER A 140 3.56 0.61 5.59
N LEU A 141 2.48 1.14 6.17
CA LEU A 141 1.53 1.99 5.47
C LEU A 141 2.13 3.34 5.07
N LEU A 142 2.97 3.93 5.95
CA LEU A 142 3.70 5.15 5.62
C LEU A 142 4.72 4.91 4.50
N LYS A 143 5.49 3.82 4.57
CA LYS A 143 6.42 3.45 3.50
C LYS A 143 5.70 3.26 2.17
N TYR A 144 4.55 2.59 2.18
CA TYR A 144 3.73 2.41 0.99
C TYR A 144 3.26 3.76 0.40
N ARG A 145 2.75 4.66 1.26
CA ARG A 145 2.34 6.02 0.86
C ARG A 145 3.49 6.75 0.18
N ASP A 146 4.65 6.78 0.83
CA ASP A 146 5.80 7.55 0.36
C ASP A 146 6.30 6.99 -0.98
N GLN A 147 6.36 5.67 -1.13
CA GLN A 147 6.68 5.03 -2.41
C GLN A 147 5.68 5.40 -3.51
N HIS A 148 4.38 5.37 -3.20
CA HIS A 148 3.34 5.76 -4.15
C HIS A 148 3.50 7.22 -4.59
N THR A 149 3.75 8.14 -3.66
CA THR A 149 3.97 9.57 -3.98
C THR A 149 5.18 9.76 -4.88
N VAL A 150 6.29 9.07 -4.61
CA VAL A 150 7.50 9.15 -5.44
C VAL A 150 7.22 8.65 -6.86
N ILE A 151 6.53 7.52 -7.00
CA ILE A 151 6.22 6.95 -8.32
C ILE A 151 5.24 7.84 -9.09
N ASP A 152 4.23 8.40 -8.43
CA ASP A 152 3.25 9.31 -9.04
C ASP A 152 3.93 10.57 -9.59
N GLN A 153 4.84 11.17 -8.80
CA GLN A 153 5.68 12.28 -9.25
C GLN A 153 6.62 11.89 -10.39
N LEU A 154 7.17 10.67 -10.36
CA LEU A 154 8.01 10.17 -11.44
C LEU A 154 7.23 10.01 -12.74
N ASN A 155 6.04 9.39 -12.71
CA ASN A 155 5.20 9.22 -13.89
C ASN A 155 4.81 10.56 -14.52
N THR A 156 4.41 11.54 -13.71
CA THR A 156 4.05 12.88 -14.18
C THR A 156 5.25 13.63 -14.76
N THR A 157 6.43 13.49 -14.15
CA THR A 157 7.65 14.10 -14.67
C THR A 157 8.09 13.46 -15.99
N LEU A 158 8.02 12.13 -16.09
CA LEU A 158 8.47 11.39 -17.27
C LEU A 158 7.51 11.54 -18.46
N SER A 159 6.20 11.65 -18.23
CA SER A 159 5.23 11.85 -19.31
C SER A 159 5.42 13.14 -20.08
N ASP A 160 5.96 14.17 -19.42
CA ASP A 160 6.15 15.50 -20.01
C ASP A 160 7.50 15.65 -20.72
N LEU A 161 8.39 14.65 -20.61
CA LEU A 161 9.67 14.66 -21.29
C LEU A 161 9.48 14.33 -22.78
N ALA A 162 9.83 15.29 -23.63
CA ALA A 162 9.89 15.04 -25.07
C ALA A 162 10.93 13.97 -25.39
N ASN A 163 10.56 12.97 -26.20
CA ASN A 163 11.52 12.02 -26.77
C ASN A 163 12.45 12.78 -27.74
N LEU A 164 13.67 13.09 -27.27
CA LEU A 164 14.63 13.88 -28.03
C LEU A 164 15.09 13.16 -29.31
N GLY A 165 15.14 11.83 -29.30
CA GLY A 165 15.53 11.03 -30.47
C GLY A 165 14.46 11.02 -31.56
N ASP A 166 13.19 11.22 -31.20
CA ASP A 166 12.09 11.36 -32.17
C ASP A 166 11.93 12.82 -32.60
N LYS A 167 12.02 13.77 -31.65
CA LYS A 167 11.82 15.20 -31.93
C LYS A 167 13.00 15.85 -32.66
N TYR A 168 14.22 15.35 -32.45
CA TYR A 168 15.46 15.87 -33.03
C TYR A 168 16.28 14.75 -33.68
N SER A 169 15.65 13.96 -34.56
CA SER A 169 16.28 12.83 -35.24
C SER A 169 17.61 13.18 -35.93
N ASP A 170 17.72 14.39 -36.47
CA ASP A 170 18.91 14.86 -37.19
C ASP A 170 20.11 15.09 -36.26
N ALA A 171 19.85 15.46 -35.00
CA ALA A 171 20.88 15.63 -33.97
C ALA A 171 21.28 14.31 -33.29
N PHE A 172 20.41 13.28 -33.40
CA PHE A 172 20.61 11.94 -32.85
C PHE A 172 20.56 10.87 -33.95
N PRO A 173 21.51 10.86 -34.90
CA PRO A 173 21.53 9.86 -35.96
C PRO A 173 21.68 8.46 -35.35
N ARG A 174 20.65 7.61 -35.55
CA ARG A 174 20.64 6.23 -35.10
C ARG A 174 21.31 5.35 -36.15
N HIS A 175 22.51 4.86 -35.86
CA HIS A 175 23.19 3.86 -36.69
C HIS A 175 23.02 2.47 -36.06
N LEU A 176 22.41 1.54 -36.82
CA LEU A 176 22.36 0.14 -36.43
C LEU A 176 23.72 -0.51 -36.73
N THR A 177 24.56 -0.61 -35.71
CA THR A 177 25.77 -1.43 -35.78
C THR A 177 25.41 -2.88 -35.51
N GLN A 178 25.63 -3.78 -36.47
CA GLN A 178 25.62 -5.22 -36.22
C GLN A 178 26.67 -5.53 -35.16
N LEU A 179 26.23 -5.96 -33.98
CA LEU A 179 27.14 -6.52 -32.99
C LEU A 179 27.74 -7.80 -33.60
N PRO A 180 29.07 -8.01 -33.52
CA PRO A 180 29.63 -9.30 -33.88
C PRO A 180 28.90 -10.38 -33.08
N LYS A 181 28.53 -11.50 -33.72
CA LYS A 181 27.90 -12.65 -33.04
C LYS A 181 28.72 -12.96 -31.80
N LEU A 182 28.22 -12.56 -30.62
CA LEU A 182 28.84 -12.95 -29.37
C LEU A 182 28.68 -14.47 -29.29
N GLU A 183 29.78 -15.19 -29.40
CA GLU A 183 29.80 -16.61 -29.08
C GLU A 183 29.24 -16.76 -27.65
N LEU A 184 28.26 -17.65 -27.49
CA LEU A 184 27.51 -17.89 -26.25
C LEU A 184 28.41 -18.04 -25.01
N ALA A 185 29.66 -18.48 -25.18
CA ALA A 185 30.68 -18.59 -24.14
C ALA A 185 30.98 -17.27 -23.41
N THR A 186 30.79 -16.12 -24.06
CA THR A 186 31.07 -14.80 -23.47
C THR A 186 29.91 -14.28 -22.60
N LEU A 187 28.67 -14.67 -22.90
CA LEU A 187 27.48 -14.26 -22.15
C LEU A 187 27.35 -15.03 -20.82
N GLU A 188 27.69 -16.31 -20.80
CA GLU A 188 27.75 -17.09 -19.54
C GLU A 188 28.79 -16.52 -18.56
N LYS A 189 29.91 -16.01 -19.08
CA LYS A 189 30.99 -15.42 -18.27
C LYS A 189 30.62 -14.07 -17.66
N ILE A 190 29.80 -13.28 -18.35
CA ILE A 190 29.27 -12.01 -17.83
C ILE A 190 28.15 -12.27 -16.81
N HIS A 191 27.33 -13.31 -17.03
CA HIS A 191 26.27 -13.68 -16.09
C HIS A 191 26.84 -14.22 -14.76
N SER A 192 27.90 -15.03 -14.79
CA SER A 192 28.55 -15.51 -13.56
C SER A 192 29.26 -14.40 -12.78
N GLN A 193 29.87 -13.42 -13.48
CA GLN A 193 30.51 -12.28 -12.84
C GLN A 193 29.52 -11.28 -12.22
N LEU A 194 28.28 -11.19 -12.72
CA LEU A 194 27.27 -10.30 -12.14
C LEU A 194 26.59 -10.90 -10.89
N ILE A 195 26.60 -12.22 -10.71
CA ILE A 195 26.05 -12.89 -9.52
C ILE A 195 26.98 -12.71 -8.30
N GLU A 196 28.30 -12.56 -8.50
CA GLU A 196 29.27 -12.31 -7.42
C GLU A 196 29.22 -10.89 -6.83
N PHE A 197 28.51 -9.94 -7.47
CA PHE A 197 28.40 -8.54 -7.01
C PHE A 197 27.05 -8.18 -6.38
N ALA A 198 26.15 -9.14 -6.17
CA ALA A 198 24.92 -8.93 -5.42
C ALA A 198 25.15 -9.21 -3.91
N PRO A 199 24.92 -8.24 -3.01
CA PRO A 199 24.96 -8.48 -1.57
C PRO A 199 23.82 -9.38 -1.07
#